data_AF-A0A5A8F709-F1
#
_entry.id   AF-A0A5A8F709-F1
#
_cell.length_a   1.000
_cell.length_b   1.000
_cell.length_c   1.000
_cell.angle_alpha   90.00
_cell.angle_beta   90.00
_cell.angle_gamma   90.00
#
_symmetry.space_group_name_H-M   'P 1'
#
loop_
_entity.id
_entity.type
_entity.pdbx_description
1 polymer ?
#
loop_
_entity_poly.entity_id
_entity_poly.type
_entity_poly.pdbx_seq_one_letter_code
_entity_poly.pdbx_strand_id
1 'polypeptide(L)'
;MKNDKTFEWLKETFEKGKLEVSKLTRISKIRIEIASLTKKKDERLKLLGKKVVALLDEGELVEEELMGEYETIKEIDAKIDELNELVEEIKAKKYEVKKEEVEDLEEDIEYETEIEERVEEEKGQIEESQISEEESKEFEETEEEKKKKVNKDNE
;
A
#
# COMPACT_ATOMS: atom_id res chain seq x y z
N MET A 1 58.18 9.87 -19.24
CA MET A 1 56.96 9.10 -18.96
C MET A 1 56.87 8.83 -17.46
N LYS A 2 56.20 9.71 -16.69
CA LYS A 2 55.90 9.51 -15.25
C LYS A 2 54.48 9.98 -14.88
N ASN A 3 53.65 10.35 -15.87
CA ASN A 3 52.33 10.94 -15.65
C ASN A 3 51.16 9.93 -15.81
N ASP A 4 51.44 8.67 -16.16
CA ASP A 4 50.37 7.72 -16.48
C ASP A 4 49.68 7.16 -15.23
N LYS A 5 50.42 6.95 -14.13
CA LYS A 5 49.88 6.31 -12.91
C LYS A 5 48.89 7.19 -12.14
N THR A 6 49.12 8.51 -12.08
CA THR A 6 48.21 9.45 -11.42
C THR A 6 46.94 9.68 -12.23
N PHE A 7 47.05 9.69 -13.55
CA PHE A 7 45.90 9.79 -14.45
C PHE A 7 45.05 8.50 -14.42
N GLU A 8 45.69 7.32 -14.42
CA GLU A 8 45.01 6.03 -14.23
C GLU A 8 44.29 5.94 -12.89
N TRP A 9 44.93 6.36 -11.78
CA TRP A 9 44.30 6.37 -10.47
C TRP A 9 43.08 7.30 -10.39
N LEU A 10 43.16 8.48 -10.99
CA LEU A 10 42.04 9.43 -11.03
C LEU A 10 40.89 8.86 -11.85
N LYS A 11 41.19 8.24 -13.00
CA LYS A 11 40.20 7.59 -13.86
C LYS A 11 39.51 6.43 -13.13
N GLU A 12 40.26 5.58 -12.44
CA GLU A 12 39.73 4.47 -11.65
C GLU A 12 38.83 4.97 -10.51
N THR A 13 39.22 6.06 -9.84
CA THR A 13 38.43 6.66 -8.77
C THR A 13 37.13 7.26 -9.30
N PHE A 14 37.18 7.91 -10.46
CA PHE A 14 35.99 8.48 -11.11
C PHE A 14 35.02 7.38 -11.58
N GLU A 15 35.53 6.32 -12.19
CA GLU A 15 34.72 5.16 -12.61
C GLU A 15 34.05 4.47 -11.41
N LYS A 16 34.77 4.30 -10.30
CA LYS A 16 34.20 3.81 -9.04
C LYS A 16 33.12 4.74 -8.49
N GLY A 17 33.36 6.05 -8.47
CA GLY A 17 32.39 7.03 -8.00
C GLY A 17 31.10 7.02 -8.82
N LYS A 18 31.21 6.96 -10.15
CA LYS A 18 30.05 6.85 -11.05
C LYS A 18 29.25 5.57 -10.80
N LEU A 19 29.94 4.45 -10.58
CA LEU A 19 29.31 3.18 -10.26
C LEU A 19 28.51 3.24 -8.95
N GLU A 20 29.11 3.79 -7.88
CA GLU A 20 28.44 3.91 -6.58
C GLU A 20 27.22 4.84 -6.64
N VAL A 21 27.29 5.95 -7.37
CA VAL A 21 26.13 6.83 -7.58
C VAL A 21 25.01 6.13 -8.36
N SER A 22 25.37 5.32 -9.36
CA SER A 22 24.39 4.52 -10.12
C SER A 22 23.71 3.48 -9.23
N LYS A 23 24.47 2.78 -8.38
CA LYS A 23 23.92 1.83 -7.41
C LYS A 23 23.00 2.52 -6.42
N LEU A 24 23.43 3.64 -5.86
CA LEU A 24 22.64 4.42 -4.92
C LEU A 24 21.31 4.83 -5.56
N THR A 25 21.34 5.36 -6.78
CA THR A 25 20.12 5.78 -7.50
C THR A 25 19.15 4.62 -7.69
N ARG A 26 19.63 3.44 -8.10
CA ARG A 26 18.79 2.24 -8.26
C ARG A 26 18.20 1.77 -6.93
N ILE A 27 19.03 1.68 -5.89
CA ILE A 27 18.56 1.33 -4.53
C ILE A 27 17.53 2.35 -4.04
N SER A 28 17.71 3.65 -4.31
CA SER A 28 16.76 4.69 -3.93
C SER A 28 15.41 4.50 -4.62
N LYS A 29 15.39 4.17 -5.91
CA LYS A 29 14.14 3.86 -6.63
C LYS A 29 13.41 2.68 -6.00
N ILE A 30 14.11 1.57 -5.81
CA ILE A 30 13.52 0.35 -5.18
C ILE A 30 13.00 0.65 -3.76
N ARG A 31 13.72 1.46 -2.98
CA ARG A 31 13.26 1.86 -1.64
C ARG A 31 12.00 2.73 -1.65
N ILE A 32 11.82 3.57 -2.66
CA ILE A 32 10.59 4.36 -2.81
C ILE A 32 9.44 3.41 -3.11
N GLU A 33 9.65 2.41 -3.97
CA GLU A 33 8.66 1.39 -4.31
C GLU A 33 8.26 0.55 -3.08
N ILE A 34 9.24 0.05 -2.31
CA ILE A 34 8.97 -0.65 -1.04
C ILE A 34 8.15 0.23 -0.09
N ALA A 35 8.45 1.53 0.01
CA ALA A 35 7.69 2.44 0.85
C ALA A 35 6.25 2.63 0.35
N SER A 36 6.03 2.63 -0.96
CA SER A 36 4.68 2.67 -1.57
C SER A 36 3.90 1.39 -1.24
N LEU A 37 4.49 0.23 -1.50
CA LEU A 37 3.89 -1.09 -1.19
C LEU A 37 3.59 -1.24 0.30
N THR A 38 4.47 -0.75 1.17
CA THR A 38 4.24 -0.78 2.63
C THR A 38 3.00 0.02 3.01
N LYS A 39 2.80 1.22 2.42
CA LYS A 39 1.59 2.01 2.66
C LYS A 39 0.34 1.29 2.16
N LYS A 40 0.41 0.70 0.96
CA LYS A 40 -0.70 -0.09 0.39
C LYS A 40 -1.07 -1.26 1.29
N LYS A 41 -0.07 -1.95 1.85
CA LYS A 41 -0.29 -3.01 2.85
C LYS A 41 -1.00 -2.50 4.09
N ASP A 42 -0.56 -1.36 4.63
CA ASP A 42 -1.17 -0.78 5.83
C ASP A 42 -2.64 -0.41 5.59
N GLU A 43 -2.98 0.05 4.38
CA GLU A 43 -4.36 0.32 3.98
C GLU A 43 -5.20 -0.96 3.88
N ARG A 44 -4.65 -2.01 3.26
CA ARG A 44 -5.30 -3.33 3.17
C ARG A 44 -5.51 -3.96 4.54
N LEU A 45 -4.53 -3.86 5.44
CA LEU A 45 -4.66 -4.32 6.82
C LEU A 45 -5.75 -3.57 7.58
N LYS A 46 -5.88 -2.25 7.39
CA LYS A 46 -6.98 -1.47 7.97
C LYS A 46 -8.33 -1.92 7.43
N LEU A 47 -8.44 -2.17 6.12
CA LEU A 47 -9.68 -2.62 5.50
C LEU A 47 -10.07 -4.01 5.99
N LEU A 48 -9.12 -4.95 6.05
CA LEU A 48 -9.32 -6.27 6.64
C LEU A 48 -9.80 -6.15 8.09
N GLY A 49 -9.16 -5.31 8.91
CA GLY A 49 -9.58 -5.08 10.28
C GLY A 49 -11.01 -4.53 10.40
N LYS A 50 -11.40 -3.59 9.52
CA LYS A 50 -12.78 -3.09 9.46
C LYS A 50 -13.79 -4.19 9.10
N LYS A 51 -13.48 -5.01 8.09
CA LYS A 51 -14.33 -6.14 7.68
C LYS A 51 -14.51 -7.15 8.82
N VAL A 52 -13.43 -7.49 9.52
CA VAL A 52 -13.48 -8.38 10.70
C VAL A 52 -14.39 -7.82 11.79
N VAL A 53 -14.29 -6.52 12.11
CA VAL A 53 -15.14 -5.90 13.13
C VAL A 53 -16.61 -5.92 12.71
N ALA A 54 -16.93 -5.58 11.46
CA ALA A 54 -18.30 -5.62 10.95
C ALA A 54 -18.92 -7.03 11.06
N LEU A 55 -18.18 -8.05 10.63
CA LEU A 55 -18.61 -9.45 10.73
C LEU A 55 -18.81 -9.91 12.19
N LEU A 56 -17.96 -9.45 13.11
CA LEU A 56 -18.14 -9.72 14.54
C LEU A 56 -19.41 -9.05 15.10
N ASP A 57 -19.74 -7.84 14.65
CA ASP A 57 -20.96 -7.13 15.05
C ASP A 57 -22.23 -7.80 14.48
N GLU A 58 -22.14 -8.38 13.28
CA GLU A 58 -23.17 -9.20 12.66
C GLU A 58 -23.32 -10.59 13.32
N GLY A 59 -22.32 -11.01 14.10
CA GLY A 59 -22.32 -12.26 14.86
C GLY A 59 -21.87 -13.49 14.07
N GLU A 60 -21.36 -13.31 12.85
CA GLU A 60 -20.87 -14.38 11.98
C GLU A 60 -19.54 -13.98 11.34
N LEU A 61 -18.52 -14.84 11.46
CA LEU A 61 -17.22 -14.59 10.84
C LEU A 61 -17.08 -15.44 9.58
N VAL A 62 -17.32 -14.83 8.42
CA VAL A 62 -17.26 -15.49 7.10
C VAL A 62 -15.86 -15.36 6.52
N GLU A 63 -15.19 -16.50 6.31
CA GLU A 63 -13.79 -16.54 5.84
C GLU A 63 -13.66 -15.98 4.42
N GLU A 64 -14.60 -16.30 3.53
CA GLU A 64 -14.60 -15.91 2.13
C GLU A 64 -14.56 -14.38 1.94
N GLU A 65 -15.18 -13.62 2.85
CA GLU A 65 -15.22 -12.16 2.80
C GLU A 65 -13.90 -11.49 3.24
N LEU A 66 -13.07 -12.22 3.98
CA LEU A 66 -11.78 -11.77 4.50
C LEU A 66 -10.61 -12.19 3.61
N MET A 67 -10.76 -13.32 2.90
CA MET A 67 -9.68 -13.95 2.13
C MET A 67 -9.10 -13.02 1.05
N GLY A 68 -9.93 -12.25 0.34
CA GLY A 68 -9.44 -11.36 -0.72
C GLY A 68 -8.45 -10.31 -0.22
N GLU A 69 -8.69 -9.69 0.93
CA GLU A 69 -7.74 -8.73 1.52
C GLU A 69 -6.48 -9.44 2.02
N TYR A 70 -6.65 -10.62 2.62
CA TYR A 70 -5.53 -11.39 3.16
C TYR A 70 -4.57 -11.88 2.06
N GLU A 71 -5.10 -12.36 0.93
CA GLU A 71 -4.29 -12.76 -0.22
C GLU A 71 -3.53 -11.57 -0.81
N THR A 72 -4.22 -10.42 -0.97
CA THR A 72 -3.58 -9.19 -1.43
C THR A 72 -2.42 -8.76 -0.51
N ILE A 73 -2.60 -8.86 0.81
CA ILE A 73 -1.53 -8.56 1.78
C ILE A 73 -0.33 -9.49 1.58
N LYS A 74 -0.56 -10.78 1.36
CA LYS A 74 0.52 -11.75 1.10
C LYS A 74 1.28 -11.45 -0.18
N GLU A 75 0.58 -11.09 -1.25
CA GLU A 75 1.21 -10.70 -2.51
C GLU A 75 2.10 -9.47 -2.34
N ILE A 76 1.61 -8.47 -1.59
CA ILE A 76 2.40 -7.27 -1.28
C ILE A 76 3.64 -7.64 -0.45
N ASP A 77 3.50 -8.49 0.57
CA ASP A 77 4.64 -8.94 1.38
C ASP A 77 5.68 -9.68 0.53
N ALA A 78 5.25 -10.58 -0.37
CA ALA A 78 6.14 -11.28 -1.28
C ALA A 78 6.90 -10.31 -2.20
N LYS A 79 6.22 -9.32 -2.78
CA LYS A 79 6.87 -8.32 -3.64
C LYS A 79 7.85 -7.45 -2.86
N ILE A 80 7.54 -7.09 -1.61
CA ILE A 80 8.47 -6.37 -0.73
C ILE A 80 9.73 -7.21 -0.48
N ASP A 81 9.58 -8.51 -0.23
CA ASP A 81 10.71 -9.41 0.00
C ASP A 81 11.60 -9.53 -1.25
N GLU A 82 11.02 -9.72 -2.43
CA GLU A 82 11.74 -9.75 -3.71
C GLU A 82 12.54 -8.45 -3.96
N LEU A 83 11.93 -7.29 -3.71
CA LEU A 83 12.60 -5.99 -3.85
C LEU A 83 13.73 -5.81 -2.82
N ASN A 84 13.57 -6.34 -1.61
CA ASN A 84 14.63 -6.32 -0.60
C ASN A 84 15.81 -7.22 -1.01
N GLU A 85 15.55 -8.41 -1.56
CA GLU A 85 16.58 -9.29 -2.12
C GLU A 85 17.34 -8.59 -3.25
N LEU A 86 16.64 -7.92 -4.17
CA LEU A 86 17.27 -7.15 -5.24
C LEU A 86 18.18 -6.03 -4.72
N VAL A 87 17.79 -5.35 -3.64
CA VAL A 87 18.65 -4.35 -2.98
C VAL A 87 19.94 -4.98 -2.45
N GLU A 88 19.85 -6.15 -1.81
CA GLU A 88 21.03 -6.87 -1.32
C GLU A 88 21.91 -7.36 -2.47
N GLU A 89 21.33 -7.81 -3.59
CA GLU A 89 22.10 -8.13 -4.79
C GLU A 89 22.87 -6.93 -5.35
N ILE A 90 22.23 -5.76 -5.44
CA ILE A 90 22.88 -4.53 -5.96
C ILE A 90 24.03 -4.10 -5.04
N LYS A 91 23.88 -4.28 -3.71
CA LYS A 91 24.94 -4.03 -2.74
C LYS A 91 26.09 -5.04 -2.86
N ALA A 92 25.76 -6.34 -3.01
CA ALA A 92 26.72 -7.43 -3.05
C ALA A 92 27.51 -7.50 -4.37
N LYS A 93 26.93 -7.09 -5.49
CA LYS A 93 27.60 -7.06 -6.80
C LYS A 93 28.78 -6.07 -6.78
N LYS A 94 30.01 -6.57 -6.72
CA LYS A 94 31.22 -5.87 -7.19
C LYS A 94 31.37 -6.08 -8.71
N TYR A 95 30.51 -5.58 -9.61
CA TYR A 95 30.86 -5.33 -11.02
C TYR A 95 29.72 -4.75 -11.88
N GLU A 96 30.12 -4.24 -13.05
CA GLU A 96 29.36 -3.69 -14.19
C GLU A 96 27.96 -4.29 -14.39
N VAL A 97 26.94 -3.43 -14.46
CA VAL A 97 25.58 -3.84 -14.83
C VAL A 97 25.23 -3.21 -16.18
N LYS A 98 24.89 -4.07 -17.16
CA LYS A 98 24.35 -3.68 -18.46
C LYS A 98 23.03 -2.93 -18.28
N LYS A 99 22.73 -2.07 -19.26
CA LYS A 99 21.65 -1.09 -19.23
C LYS A 99 20.24 -1.71 -19.30
N GLU A 100 20.13 -2.97 -19.71
CA GLU A 100 18.88 -3.64 -20.10
C GLU A 100 17.96 -4.01 -18.92
N GLU A 101 18.46 -4.23 -17.71
CA GLU A 101 17.61 -4.62 -16.55
C GLU A 101 16.77 -3.46 -15.95
N VAL A 102 16.76 -2.27 -16.57
CA VAL A 102 16.05 -1.08 -16.04
C VAL A 102 14.83 -0.70 -16.88
N GLU A 103 14.71 -1.23 -18.11
CA GLU A 103 13.59 -0.89 -19.00
C GLU A 103 12.31 -1.70 -18.68
N ASP A 104 12.42 -2.89 -18.06
CA ASP A 104 11.25 -3.70 -17.68
C ASP A 104 10.45 -3.16 -16.48
N LEU A 105 10.92 -2.10 -15.79
CA LEU A 105 10.23 -1.49 -14.64
C LEU A 105 9.27 -0.35 -15.01
N GLU A 106 9.25 0.08 -16.28
CA GLU A 106 8.32 1.13 -16.73
C GLU A 106 6.96 0.58 -17.19
N GLU A 107 6.88 -0.70 -17.58
CA GLU A 107 5.62 -1.36 -18.01
C GLU A 107 4.67 -1.70 -16.84
N ASP A 108 5.19 -1.92 -15.63
CA ASP A 108 4.36 -2.26 -14.46
C ASP A 108 3.53 -1.08 -13.91
N ILE A 109 3.85 0.16 -14.30
CA ILE A 109 3.17 1.38 -13.80
C ILE A 109 1.76 1.52 -14.43
N GLU A 110 1.55 1.02 -15.65
CA GLU A 110 0.29 1.23 -16.37
C GLU A 110 -0.86 0.34 -15.82
N TYR A 111 -0.52 -0.81 -15.20
CA TYR A 111 -1.49 -1.69 -14.53
C TYR A 111 -1.92 -1.19 -13.14
N GLU A 112 -1.12 -0.37 -12.46
CA GLU A 112 -1.46 0.12 -11.12
C GLU A 112 -2.58 1.19 -11.13
N THR A 113 -2.72 1.95 -12.23
CA THR A 113 -3.80 2.95 -12.41
C THR A 113 -5.21 2.35 -12.42
N GLU A 114 -5.40 1.13 -12.97
CA GLU A 114 -6.72 0.47 -12.94
C GLU A 114 -7.12 -0.03 -11.55
N ILE A 115 -6.15 -0.26 -10.65
CA ILE A 115 -6.41 -0.73 -9.29
C ILE A 115 -6.75 0.45 -8.36
N GLU A 116 -6.16 1.62 -8.57
CA GLU A 116 -6.51 2.84 -7.82
C GLU A 116 -7.97 3.26 -8.05
N GLU A 117 -8.49 3.15 -9.29
CA GLU A 117 -9.89 3.46 -9.59
C GLU A 117 -10.88 2.56 -8.81
N ARG A 118 -10.61 1.26 -8.67
CA ARG A 118 -11.47 0.35 -7.88
C ARG A 118 -11.48 0.66 -6.38
N VAL A 119 -10.36 1.14 -5.83
CA VAL A 119 -10.24 1.45 -4.40
C VAL A 119 -10.99 2.75 -4.05
N GLU A 120 -11.08 3.72 -4.97
CA GLU A 120 -11.93 4.89 -4.79
C GLU A 120 -13.42 4.55 -4.86
N GLU A 121 -13.83 3.67 -5.78
CA GLU A 121 -15.23 3.22 -5.90
C GLU A 121 -15.72 2.48 -4.63
N GLU A 122 -14.91 1.60 -4.04
CA GLU A 122 -15.28 0.88 -2.82
C GLU A 122 -15.32 1.79 -1.58
N LYS A 123 -14.49 2.83 -1.50
CA LYS A 123 -14.58 3.84 -0.43
C LYS A 123 -15.90 4.62 -0.48
N GLY A 124 -16.38 4.94 -1.68
CA GLY A 124 -17.66 5.65 -1.88
C GLY A 124 -18.87 4.86 -1.39
N GLN A 125 -18.89 3.53 -1.59
CA GLN A 125 -20.01 2.69 -1.17
C GLN A 125 -20.08 2.50 0.35
N ILE A 126 -18.95 2.55 1.05
CA ILE A 126 -18.90 2.42 2.52
C ILE A 126 -19.36 3.73 3.20
N GLU A 127 -19.11 4.90 2.59
CA GLU A 127 -19.62 6.17 3.13
C GLU A 127 -21.13 6.35 2.92
N GLU A 128 -21.69 5.91 1.79
CA GLU A 128 -23.15 6.00 1.56
C GLU A 128 -23.98 5.09 2.48
N SER A 129 -23.48 3.90 2.84
CA SER A 129 -24.19 2.99 3.73
C SER A 129 -24.22 3.51 5.18
N GLN A 130 -23.13 4.13 5.65
CA GLN A 130 -23.05 4.72 7.00
C GLN A 130 -23.92 5.98 7.16
N ILE A 131 -24.11 6.77 6.11
CA ILE A 131 -24.98 7.96 6.15
C ILE A 131 -26.46 7.57 6.22
N SER A 132 -26.88 6.47 5.57
CA SER A 132 -28.28 6.03 5.58
C SER A 132 -28.74 5.41 6.91
N GLU A 133 -27.81 4.84 7.70
CA GLU A 133 -28.12 4.27 9.03
C GLU A 133 -28.19 5.33 10.14
N GLU A 134 -27.49 6.47 10.02
CA GLU A 134 -27.59 7.56 11.00
C GLU A 134 -28.92 8.35 10.86
N GLU A 135 -29.39 8.61 9.63
CA GLU A 135 -30.70 9.29 9.43
C GLU A 135 -31.90 8.46 9.89
N SER A 136 -31.79 7.12 9.88
CA SER A 136 -32.88 6.23 10.30
C SER A 136 -32.96 6.07 11.83
N LYS A 137 -31.86 6.29 12.57
CA LYS A 137 -31.85 6.28 14.05
C LYS A 137 -32.38 7.58 14.67
N GLU A 138 -32.17 8.73 14.02
CA GLU A 138 -32.66 10.02 14.54
C GLU A 138 -34.20 10.17 14.43
N PHE A 139 -34.84 9.40 13.52
CA PHE A 139 -36.29 9.43 13.34
C PHE A 139 -37.07 8.53 14.31
N GLU A 140 -36.47 7.47 14.86
CA GLU A 140 -37.15 6.59 15.82
C GLU A 140 -37.12 7.11 17.27
N GLU A 141 -36.06 7.80 17.71
CA GLU A 141 -36.00 8.37 19.07
C GLU A 141 -37.03 9.49 19.30
N THR A 142 -37.46 10.19 18.23
CA THR A 142 -38.44 11.29 18.36
C THR A 142 -39.91 10.84 18.44
N GLU A 143 -40.24 9.59 18.11
CA GLU A 143 -41.60 9.05 18.28
C GLU A 143 -41.86 8.45 19.68
N GLU A 144 -40.88 7.82 20.32
CA GLU A 144 -41.07 7.24 21.65
C GLU A 144 -41.22 8.29 22.76
N GLU A 145 -40.52 9.43 22.67
CA GLU A 145 -40.67 10.51 23.65
C GLU A 145 -42.03 11.22 23.58
N LYS A 146 -42.69 11.23 22.42
CA LYS A 146 -44.05 11.81 22.28
C LYS A 146 -45.14 10.92 22.88
N LYS A 147 -44.97 9.59 22.93
CA LYS A 147 -45.97 8.68 23.52
C LYS A 147 -45.96 8.65 25.06
N LYS A 148 -44.85 9.01 25.72
CA LYS A 148 -44.79 9.09 27.20
C LYS A 148 -45.42 10.36 27.80
N LYS A 149 -45.59 11.44 27.03
CA LYS A 149 -46.21 12.69 27.52
C LYS A 149 -47.74 12.72 27.46
N VAL A 150 -48.39 11.85 26.69
CA VAL A 150 -49.86 11.88 26.54
C VAL A 150 -50.60 11.10 27.66
N ASN A 151 -49.92 10.17 28.36
CA ASN A 151 -50.56 9.35 29.39
C ASN A 151 -50.51 9.91 30.82
N LYS A 152 -49.95 11.11 31.04
CA LYS A 152 -49.84 11.69 32.39
C LYS A 152 -50.89 12.76 32.72
N ASP A 153 -51.74 13.12 31.76
CA ASP A 153 -52.78 14.16 31.91
C ASP A 153 -54.21 13.58 31.97
N ASN A 154 -54.37 12.26 32.16
CA ASN A 154 -55.69 11.59 32.20
C ASN A 154 -55.93 10.72 33.45
N GLU A 155 -55.24 11.00 34.56
CA GLU A 155 -55.59 10.47 35.90
C GLU A 155 -56.17 11.57 36.81
#